data_AF-A0A967A6X5-F1
#
_entry.id   AF-A0A967A6X5-F1
#
_cell.length_a   1.000
_cell.length_b   1.000
_cell.length_c   1.000
_cell.angle_alpha   90.00
_cell.angle_beta   90.00
_cell.angle_gamma   90.00
#
_symmetry.space_group_name_H-M   'P 1'
#
loop_
_entity.id
_entity.type
_entity.pdbx_description
1 polymer ?
#
loop_
_entity_poly.entity_id
_entity_poly.type
_entity_poly.pdbx_seq_one_letter_code
_entity_poly.pdbx_strand_id
1 'polypeptide(L)' 'LTSDHDGPINPGETVDIHVESKDVLWEVQRLVDILHDPDQRFAGLLMSFTADGDRLINSISAPVIPVFTKLGM' A
#
# COMPACT_ATOMS: atom_id res chain seq x y z
N LEU A 1 0.81 8.61 0.62
CA LEU A 1 0.16 7.49 1.32
C LEU A 1 -0.95 8.06 2.18
N THR A 2 -2.18 7.64 1.95
CA THR A 2 -3.38 8.03 2.71
C THR A 2 -4.07 6.77 3.21
N SER A 3 -4.75 6.86 4.34
CA SER A 3 -5.49 5.79 5.01
C SER A 3 -6.90 6.29 5.30
N ASP A 4 -7.91 5.43 5.20
CA ASP A 4 -9.30 5.73 5.58
C ASP A 4 -9.58 5.54 7.08
N HIS A 5 -8.62 4.97 7.82
CA HIS A 5 -8.71 4.80 9.27
C HIS A 5 -8.16 6.01 10.03
N ASP A 6 -9.03 6.64 10.82
CA ASP A 6 -8.72 7.77 11.69
C ASP A 6 -8.43 7.29 13.12
N GLY A 7 -7.17 6.98 13.44
CA GLY A 7 -6.74 6.69 14.81
C GLY A 7 -5.63 5.65 14.96
N PRO A 8 -5.08 5.49 16.17
CA PRO A 8 -4.17 4.40 16.49
C PRO A 8 -4.93 3.07 16.67
N ILE A 9 -4.30 1.97 16.27
CA ILE A 9 -4.79 0.61 16.53
C ILE A 9 -4.29 0.20 17.91
N ASN A 10 -5.21 -0.15 18.82
CA ASN A 10 -4.85 -0.52 20.18
C ASN A 10 -4.26 -1.95 20.26
N PRO A 11 -3.50 -2.27 21.32
CA PRO A 11 -3.01 -3.63 21.51
C PRO A 11 -4.14 -4.67 21.54
N GLY A 12 -4.08 -5.68 20.68
CA GLY A 12 -5.09 -6.73 20.56
C GLY A 12 -6.29 -6.36 19.68
N GLU A 13 -6.37 -5.13 19.20
CA GLU A 13 -7.37 -4.70 18.23
C GLU A 13 -7.00 -5.20 16.83
N THR A 14 -8.01 -5.53 16.02
CA THR A 14 -7.84 -5.89 14.60
C THR A 14 -8.78 -5.03 13.79
N VAL A 15 -8.22 -4.33 12.80
CA VAL A 15 -8.95 -3.42 11.92
C VAL A 15 -8.57 -3.68 10.47
N ASP A 16 -9.56 -3.53 9.59
CA ASP A 16 -9.35 -3.45 8.16
C ASP A 16 -9.13 -1.99 7.78
N ILE A 17 -8.06 -1.72 7.02
CA ILE A 17 -7.67 -0.37 6.62
C ILE A 17 -7.51 -0.32 5.11
N HIS A 18 -8.15 0.65 4.46
CA HIS A 18 -7.89 0.97 3.07
C HIS A 18 -6.74 1.97 2.97
N VAL A 19 -5.69 1.58 2.28
CA VAL A 19 -4.49 2.40 2.10
C VAL A 19 -4.31 2.73 0.62
N GLU A 20 -4.22 4.03 0.32
CA GLU A 20 -3.94 4.52 -1.03
C GLU A 20 -2.53 5.12 -1.11
N SER A 21 -1.75 4.66 -2.09
CA SER A 21 -0.42 5.20 -2.38
C SER A 21 -0.40 5.75 -3.80
N LYS A 22 -0.34 7.07 -3.93
CA LYS A 22 -0.24 7.77 -5.21
C LYS A 22 0.97 8.68 -5.19
N ASP A 23 1.92 8.42 -6.09
CA ASP A 23 3.12 9.24 -6.26
C ASP A 23 3.62 9.13 -7.72
N VAL A 24 4.20 10.21 -8.25
CA VAL A 24 4.82 10.24 -9.58
C VAL A 24 6.01 9.26 -9.66
N LEU A 25 6.66 8.99 -8.53
CA LEU A 25 7.75 8.01 -8.43
C LEU A 25 7.34 6.60 -8.88
N TRP A 26 6.06 6.21 -8.77
CA TRP A 26 5.58 4.91 -9.25
C TRP A 26 5.75 4.74 -10.75
N GLU A 27 5.54 5.82 -11.51
CA GLU A 27 5.72 5.83 -12.96
C GLU A 27 7.20 5.95 -13.33
N VAL A 28 7.93 6.86 -12.66
CA VAL A 28 9.35 7.11 -12.93
C VAL A 28 10.21 5.88 -12.68
N GLN A 29 9.93 5.14 -11.59
CA GLN A 29 10.66 3.92 -11.25
C GLN A 29 10.11 2.67 -11.96
N ARG A 30 9.18 2.85 -12.91
CA ARG A 30 8.58 1.76 -13.69
C ARG A 30 7.92 0.69 -12.81
N LEU A 31 7.46 1.04 -11.62
CA LEU A 31 6.72 0.11 -10.75
C LEU A 31 5.39 -0.29 -11.38
N VAL A 32 4.85 0.56 -12.27
CA VAL A 32 3.67 0.28 -13.09
C VAL A 32 3.92 -0.80 -14.16
N ASP A 33 5.19 -1.10 -14.51
CA ASP A 33 5.51 -2.13 -15.50
C ASP A 33 5.25 -3.55 -15.00
N ILE A 34 4.92 -3.70 -13.71
CA ILE A 34 4.48 -4.96 -13.12
C ILE A 34 3.29 -5.59 -13.86
N LEU A 35 2.52 -4.79 -14.60
CA LEU A 35 1.44 -5.26 -15.45
C LEU A 35 1.91 -6.16 -16.60
N HIS A 36 3.18 -6.06 -16.99
CA HIS A 36 3.78 -6.89 -18.03
C HIS A 36 4.49 -8.13 -17.47
N ASP A 37 4.55 -8.30 -16.14
CA ASP A 37 5.14 -9.47 -15.50
C ASP A 37 4.19 -10.67 -15.59
N PRO A 38 4.67 -11.89 -15.93
CA PRO A 38 3.87 -13.11 -15.82
C PRO A 38 3.32 -13.37 -14.40
N ASP A 39 3.95 -12.86 -13.33
CA ASP A 39 3.44 -12.91 -11.95
C ASP A 39 3.17 -11.51 -11.39
N GLN A 40 1.94 -11.03 -11.56
CA GLN A 40 1.50 -9.70 -11.13
C GLN A 40 1.28 -9.64 -9.61
N ARG A 41 2.37 -9.48 -8.84
CA ARG A 41 2.35 -9.40 -7.37
C ARG A 41 3.10 -8.20 -6.84
N PHE A 42 2.49 -7.52 -5.88
CA PHE A 42 3.13 -6.44 -5.13
C PHE A 42 3.62 -6.97 -3.78
N ALA A 43 4.76 -6.45 -3.34
CA ALA A 43 5.26 -6.66 -1.99
C ALA A 43 5.85 -5.35 -1.45
N GLY A 44 5.78 -5.18 -0.13
CA GLY A 44 6.25 -3.98 0.54
C GLY A 44 6.35 -4.14 2.05
N LEU A 45 6.72 -3.05 2.71
CA LEU A 45 6.80 -2.97 4.17
C LEU A 45 5.86 -1.88 4.65
N LEU A 46 4.96 -2.23 5.57
CA LEU A 46 4.20 -1.28 6.36
C LEU A 46 4.97 -0.95 7.62
N MET A 47 5.14 0.34 7.88
CA MET A 47 5.84 0.85 9.05
C MET A 47 4.85 1.60 9.92
N SER A 48 4.60 1.06 11.11
CA SER A 48 3.78 1.69 12.14
C SER A 48 4.66 2.18 13.27
N PHE A 49 4.19 3.17 14.01
CA PHE A 49 4.92 3.76 15.13
C PHE A 49 4.06 3.69 16.39
N THR A 50 4.67 3.29 17.50
CA THR A 50 4.05 3.34 18.82
C THR A 50 4.08 4.76 19.38
N ALA A 51 3.35 5.02 20.47
CA ALA A 51 3.41 6.29 21.18
C ALA A 51 4.81 6.63 21.72
N ASP A 52 5.60 5.60 22.05
CA ASP A 52 6.98 5.75 22.56
C ASP A 52 8.01 5.98 21.43
N GLY A 53 7.57 5.94 20.17
CA GLY A 53 8.41 6.13 18.99
C GLY A 53 9.02 4.84 18.43
N ASP A 54 8.76 3.69 19.06
CA ASP A 54 9.21 2.40 18.54
C ASP A 54 8.54 2.10 17.19
N ARG A 55 9.34 1.62 16.24
CA ARG A 55 8.88 1.27 14.89
C ARG A 55 8.58 -0.21 14.77
N LEU A 56 7.36 -0.51 14.35
CA LEU A 56 6.90 -1.85 14.02
C LEU A 56 6.92 -1.99 12.49
N ILE A 57 7.57 -3.04 11.99
CA ILE A 57 7.72 -3.28 10.55
C ILE A 57 7.01 -4.58 10.22
N ASN A 58 6.03 -4.51 9.31
CA ASN A 58 5.26 -5.65 8.86
C ASN A 58 5.42 -5.80 7.34
N SER A 59 5.73 -7.02 6.88
CA SER A 59 5.77 -7.32 5.46
C SER A 59 4.36 -7.52 4.91
N ILE A 60 4.09 -6.92 3.76
CA ILE A 60 2.86 -7.16 2.99
C ILE A 60 3.21 -7.71 1.61
N SER A 61 2.36 -8.59 1.11
CA SER A 61 2.41 -9.06 -0.27
C SER A 61 1.04 -9.49 -0.72
N ALA A 62 0.64 -9.10 -1.93
CA ALA A 62 -0.65 -9.44 -2.48
C ALA A 62 -0.61 -9.50 -4.02
N PRO A 63 -1.51 -10.25 -4.66
CA PRO A 63 -1.76 -10.14 -6.09
C PRO A 63 -2.22 -8.71 -6.43
N VAL A 64 -1.75 -8.19 -7.56
CA VAL A 64 -2.19 -6.88 -8.08
C VAL A 64 -3.25 -7.12 -9.14
N ILE A 65 -4.38 -6.42 -9.02
CA ILE A 65 -5.45 -6.44 -10.02
C ILE A 65 -5.48 -5.07 -10.69
N PRO A 66 -5.13 -4.95 -12.00
CA PRO A 66 -5.22 -3.69 -12.71
C PRO A 66 -6.67 -3.25 -12.90
N VAL A 67 -6.92 -1.95 -12.73
CA VAL A 67 -8.19 -1.31 -13.08
C VAL A 67 -7.97 -0.41 -14.28
N PHE A 68 -8.57 -0.76 -15.42
CA PHE A 68 -8.51 0.05 -16.64
C PHE A 68 -9.62 1.09 -16.64
N THR A 69 -9.27 2.34 -16.37
CA THR A 69 -10.18 3.47 -16.50
C THR A 69 -10.06 4.09 -17.90
N LYS A 70 -11.17 4.58 -18.45
CA LYS A 70 -11.14 5.35 -19.69
C LYS A 70 -10.36 6.65 -19.42
N LEU A 71 -9.36 6.96 -20.25
CA LEU A 71 -8.77 8.30 -20.27
C LEU A 71 -9.92 9.30 -20.52
N GLY A 72 -9.96 10.37 -19.72
CA GLY A 72 -11.13 11.24 -19.53
C GLY A 72 -11.91 11.64 -20.78
N MET A 73 -13.24 11.73 -20.62
CA MET A 73 -14.07 12.63 -21.41
C MET A 73 -14.06 14.00 -20.73
#